data_AF-A0A7X8MMK7-F1
#
_entry.id   AF-A0A7X8MMK7-F1
#
_cell.length_a   1.000
_cell.length_b   1.000
_cell.length_c   1.000
_cell.angle_alpha   90.00
_cell.angle_beta   90.00
_cell.angle_gamma   90.00
#
_symmetry.space_group_name_H-M   'P 1'
#
loop_
_entity.id
_entity.type
_entity.pdbx_description
1 polymer ?
#
loop_
_entity_poly.entity_id
_entity_poly.type
_entity_poly.pdbx_seq_one_letter_code
_entity_poly.pdbx_strand_id
1 'polypeptide(L)' 'MKKTVKELRKNQGYTAKELALKLKINTSTILKVDDLPLKDVPEPLQSRLLPILRGDHTDKIPWL' A
#
# COMPACT_ATOMS: atom_id res chain seq x y z
N MET A 1 17.32 -0.85 4.75
CA MET A 1 16.69 0.31 4.07
C MET A 1 15.21 0.33 4.41
N LYS A 2 14.64 1.51 4.68
CA LYS A 2 13.19 1.67 4.96
C LYS A 2 12.46 1.65 3.61
N LYS A 3 11.58 0.67 3.38
CA LYS A 3 10.82 0.57 2.12
C LYS A 3 9.77 1.68 2.02
N THR A 4 9.69 2.29 0.85
CA THR A 4 8.69 3.29 0.46
C THR A 4 7.34 2.65 0.13
N VAL A 5 6.27 3.43 0.16
CA VAL A 5 4.94 2.99 -0.28
C VAL A 5 4.99 2.48 -1.73
N LYS A 6 5.76 3.13 -2.60
CA LYS A 6 5.98 2.74 -4.00
C LYS A 6 6.60 1.36 -4.15
N GLU A 7 7.68 1.08 -3.40
CA GLU A 7 8.32 -0.23 -3.41
C GLU A 7 7.39 -1.32 -2.88
N LEU A 8 6.69 -1.05 -1.77
CA LEU A 8 5.75 -2.00 -1.19
C LEU A 8 4.58 -2.31 -2.12
N ARG A 9 4.02 -1.27 -2.76
CA ARG A 9 2.93 -1.40 -3.73
C ARG A 9 3.34 -2.25 -4.94
N LYS A 10 4.54 -2.00 -5.47
CA LYS A 10 5.11 -2.77 -6.58
C LYS A 10 5.38 -4.23 -6.20
N ASN A 11 5.90 -4.47 -4.99
CA ASN A 11 6.10 -5.84 -4.48
C ASN A 11 4.78 -6.63 -4.40
N GLN A 12 3.67 -5.93 -4.13
CA GLN A 12 2.33 -6.50 -4.12
C GLN A 12 1.66 -6.53 -5.51
N GLY A 13 2.35 -6.11 -6.57
CA GLY A 13 1.85 -6.15 -7.95
C GLY A 13 0.82 -5.07 -8.31
N TYR A 14 0.62 -4.05 -7.47
CA TYR A 14 -0.35 -2.98 -7.76
C TYR A 14 0.27 -1.82 -8.51
N THR A 15 -0.51 -1.16 -9.36
CA THR A 15 -0.32 0.24 -9.82
C THR A 15 -0.85 1.25 -8.79
N ALA A 16 -0.47 2.52 -8.88
CA ALA A 16 -0.97 3.56 -7.96
C ALA A 16 -2.50 3.72 -8.08
N LYS A 17 -3.02 3.58 -9.30
CA LYS A 17 -4.44 3.63 -9.61
C LYS A 17 -5.19 2.45 -9.00
N GLU A 18 -4.66 1.23 -9.11
CA GLU A 18 -5.29 0.04 -8.54
C GLU A 18 -5.30 0.08 -7.01
N LEU A 19 -4.21 0.51 -6.38
CA LEU A 19 -4.17 0.69 -4.93
C LEU A 19 -5.18 1.75 -4.46
N ALA A 20 -5.26 2.87 -5.17
CA ALA A 20 -6.23 3.93 -4.88
C ALA A 20 -7.68 3.44 -5.03
N LEU A 21 -7.97 2.67 -6.09
CA LEU A 21 -9.29 2.05 -6.31
C LEU A 21 -9.65 1.07 -5.19
N LYS A 22 -8.71 0.20 -4.80
CA LYS A 22 -8.89 -0.75 -3.68
C LYS A 22 -9.18 -0.04 -2.36
N LEU A 23 -8.53 1.10 -2.15
CA LEU A 23 -8.76 1.99 -1.02
C LEU A 23 -9.91 2.99 -1.22
N LYS A 24 -10.60 3.02 -2.35
CA LYS A 24 -11.65 4.00 -2.64
C LYS A 24 -11.21 5.45 -2.36
N ILE A 25 -9.98 5.80 -2.75
CA ILE A 25 -9.43 7.16 -2.63
C ILE A 25 -8.90 7.64 -3.99
N ASN A 26 -8.53 8.91 -4.06
CA ASN A 26 -7.94 9.48 -5.26
C ASN A 26 -6.51 8.97 -5.50
N THR A 27 -6.18 8.67 -6.76
CA THR A 27 -4.83 8.28 -7.18
C THR A 27 -3.77 9.32 -6.80
N SER A 28 -4.12 10.61 -6.86
CA SER A 28 -3.22 11.70 -6.43
C SER A 28 -2.80 11.57 -4.96
N THR A 29 -3.67 11.07 -4.09
CA THR A 29 -3.35 10.84 -2.68
C THR A 29 -2.26 9.77 -2.51
N ILE A 30 -2.33 8.69 -3.29
CA ILE A 30 -1.27 7.66 -3.31
C ILE A 30 0.03 8.22 -3.88
N LEU A 31 -0.04 8.98 -4.99
CA LEU A 31 1.16 9.55 -5.61
C LEU A 31 1.91 10.52 -4.70
N LYS A 32 1.19 11.29 -3.87
CA LYS A 32 1.81 12.21 -2.88
C LYS A 32 2.61 11.50 -1.79
N VAL A 33 2.28 10.24 -1.50
CA VAL A 33 2.92 9.46 -0.43
C VAL A 33 3.77 8.29 -0.97
N ASP A 34 3.85 8.12 -2.29
CA ASP A 34 4.51 6.97 -2.94
C ASP A 34 6.00 6.93 -2.56
N ASP A 35 6.66 8.10 -2.50
CA ASP A 35 8.08 8.22 -2.14
C ASP A 35 8.33 8.32 -0.61
N LEU A 36 7.28 8.30 0.21
CA LEU A 36 7.41 8.26 1.66
C LEU A 36 7.58 6.81 2.14
N PRO A 37 8.38 6.56 3.20
CA PRO A 37 8.33 5.28 3.89
C PRO A 37 6.98 5.13 4.60
N LEU A 38 6.46 3.91 4.69
CA LEU A 38 5.10 3.64 5.22
C LEU A 38 4.87 4.26 6.61
N LYS A 39 5.91 4.31 7.45
CA LYS A 39 5.87 4.89 8.80
C LYS A 39 5.66 6.41 8.83
N ASP A 40 6.01 7.11 7.75
CA ASP A 40 5.93 8.58 7.65
C ASP A 40 4.66 9.03 6.87
N VAL A 41 3.82 8.07 6.46
CA VAL A 41 2.48 8.35 5.91
C VAL A 41 1.57 8.81 7.06
N PRO A 42 0.82 9.92 6.90
CA PRO A 42 -0.08 10.40 7.93
C PRO A 42 -1.29 9.48 8.13
N GLU A 43 -1.79 9.42 9.36
CA GLU A 43 -3.10 8.81 9.64
C GLU A 43 -4.25 9.68 9.09
N PRO A 44 -5.39 9.10 8.67
CA PRO A 44 -5.75 7.67 8.74
C PRO A 44 -5.26 6.82 7.56
N LEU A 45 -4.45 7.39 6.65
CA LEU A 45 -4.06 6.72 5.40
C LEU A 45 -3.10 5.55 5.66
N GLN A 46 -2.17 5.72 6.61
CA GLN A 46 -1.22 4.68 7.02
C GLN A 46 -1.94 3.40 7.46
N SER A 47 -2.88 3.50 8.40
CA SER A 47 -3.63 2.35 8.92
C SER A 47 -4.38 1.57 7.83
N ARG A 48 -4.79 2.26 6.75
CA ARG A 48 -5.50 1.63 5.62
C ARG A 48 -4.55 0.97 4.61
N LEU A 49 -3.37 1.55 4.41
CA LEU A 49 -2.33 1.00 3.53
C LEU A 49 -1.67 -0.23 4.12
N LEU A 50 -1.43 -0.23 5.43
CA LEU A 50 -0.66 -1.25 6.14
C LEU A 50 -1.12 -2.70 5.86
N PRO A 51 -2.40 -3.09 6.01
CA PRO A 51 -2.83 -4.48 5.76
C PRO A 51 -2.74 -4.91 4.29
N ILE A 52 -2.79 -3.95 3.35
CA ILE A 52 -2.63 -4.24 1.92
C ILE A 52 -1.14 -4.38 1.58
N LEU A 53 -0.29 -3.49 2.07
CA LEU A 53 1.13 -3.49 1.74
C LEU A 53 1.93 -4.57 2.48
N ARG A 54 1.44 -5.02 3.65
CA ARG A 54 2.02 -6.12 4.41
C ARG A 54 1.72 -7.50 3.79
N GLY A 55 0.64 -7.63 3.02
CA GLY A 55 0.22 -8.91 2.44
C GLY A 55 -0.70 -9.72 3.35
N ASP A 56 -1.36 -9.11 4.34
CA ASP A 56 -2.25 -9.81 5.28
C ASP A 56 -3.42 -10.57 4.59
N HIS A 57 -3.68 -10.25 3.32
CA HIS A 57 -4.69 -10.89 2.49
C HIS A 57 -4.17 -12.09 1.69
N THR A 58 -2.84 -12.25 1.53
CA THR A 58 -2.22 -13.41 0.87
C THR A 58 -1.89 -14.54 1.85
N ASP A 59 -1.72 -14.24 3.14
CA ASP A 59 -1.48 -15.27 4.19
C ASP A 59 -2.67 -16.22 4.43
N LYS A 60 -3.85 -15.89 3.90
CA LYS A 60 -5.07 -16.70 4.05
C LYS A 60 -5.24 -17.78 2.99
N ILE A 61 -4.28 -17.96 2.08
CA ILE A 61 -4.31 -19.09 1.15
C ILE A 61 -3.59 -20.25 1.88
N PRO A 62 -4.32 -21.26 2.40
CA PRO A 62 -3.66 -22.46 2.87
C PRO A 62 -3.01 -23.06 1.64
N TRP A 63 -1.69 -23.19 1.65
CA TRP A 63 -0.97 -23.94 0.64
C TRP A 63 -1.66 -25.29 0.49
N LEU A 64 -2.20 -25.55 -0.71
CA LEU A 64 -2.85 -26.80 -1.10
C LEU A 64 -1.95 -28.02 -0.80
#